data_AF-A0A078HRQ1-F1
#
_entry.id   AF-A0A078HRQ1-F1
#
_cell.length_a   1.000
_cell.length_b   1.000
_cell.length_c   1.000
_cell.angle_alpha   90.00
_cell.angle_beta   90.00
_cell.angle_gamma   90.00
#
_symmetry.space_group_name_H-M   'P 1'
#
loop_
_entity.id
_entity.type
_entity.pdbx_description
1 polymer ?
#
loop_
_entity_poly.entity_id
_entity_poly.type
_entity_poly.pdbx_seq_one_letter_code
_entity_poly.pdbx_strand_id
1 'polypeptide(L)'
;MDLSDCSNEYEKLVVRMNMPRVVIDNGVCPNSTVVKIDSARSPWILLESVQLLTDMNLWIRKAYISSDGKWNMDVFHVSDLNGNKLTDENLIRYIEKSIETSHYTKSEGYTGLTALELTGTDRVGLLSEVFAVLADLSCDVVEAKAWTHNGRIALMIYVKDRNSGTSLDGDSDRVQRIEGKLRNLLKADDGYKNDTRTCVSYGGNNHMERRLHQRMFMDRDYEKKFDYETSPIVSVQNLPKRGYSVVNLQCKDRLKLLFDVVCTLTDMAYIVFHAAIRTVGETAFLEFYVRHSDGNPVNSEPERQRLIQCLQAAIERRTVKGVRLELCTVDRPGLLAEVTRILRENGSNIARAEISTKDGIAKNVFYVTDANGNLIDPEVIESIREKIGINDLSVKEQFPISCREKVEKKQQQEPQNHQGHNGGGTVLVSLGSLVMRNLYQLDGSWISPKEKAGIGWALYNGEAKTILEGKAAIEPINSPLIAEAEALRLAMIQMRKLVYNSVTFYGGSSELYDTLSRNLSLGCNNILKGSQCPTYMEDIAILARGKEYNFHFQKIKRSCNVIADKVAKEGKIKNSTYIVTWKTTICNSSSV
;
A
#
# COMPACT_ATOMS: atom_id res chain seq x y z
N MET A 1 37.11 -25.81 25.27
CA MET A 1 36.35 -25.18 24.18
C MET A 1 34.90 -25.39 24.50
N ASP A 2 34.29 -24.37 25.07
CA ASP A 2 32.98 -24.46 25.71
C ASP A 2 31.87 -24.59 24.65
N LEU A 3 31.07 -25.64 24.76
CA LEU A 3 29.91 -25.91 23.91
C LEU A 3 28.83 -24.81 23.99
N SER A 4 28.92 -23.88 24.95
CA SER A 4 27.99 -22.75 25.08
C SER A 4 28.20 -21.65 24.03
N ASP A 5 29.43 -21.46 23.52
CA ASP A 5 29.73 -20.40 22.54
C ASP A 5 29.25 -20.77 21.12
N CYS A 6 29.27 -22.08 20.76
CA CYS A 6 28.81 -22.55 19.45
C CYS A 6 27.28 -22.48 19.27
N SER A 7 26.50 -22.65 20.35
CA SER A 7 25.04 -22.51 20.30
C SER A 7 24.62 -21.08 19.98
N ASN A 8 25.33 -20.11 20.54
CA ASN A 8 25.07 -18.68 20.36
C ASN A 8 25.39 -18.22 18.92
N GLU A 9 26.49 -18.72 18.33
CA GLU A 9 26.84 -18.41 16.94
C GLU A 9 25.89 -19.05 15.91
N TYR A 10 25.41 -20.28 16.17
CA TYR A 10 24.41 -20.93 15.32
C TYR A 10 23.05 -20.23 15.39
N GLU A 11 22.59 -19.86 16.59
CA GLU A 11 21.37 -19.06 16.77
C GLU A 11 21.47 -17.71 16.07
N LYS A 12 22.60 -16.98 16.20
CA LYS A 12 22.85 -15.74 15.44
C LYS A 12 22.84 -15.98 13.93
N LEU A 13 23.35 -17.12 13.45
CA LEU A 13 23.33 -17.50 12.03
C LEU A 13 21.91 -17.75 11.51
N VAL A 14 21.10 -18.50 12.25
CA VAL A 14 19.70 -18.78 11.92
C VAL A 14 18.87 -17.50 11.98
N VAL A 15 19.14 -16.62 12.94
CA VAL A 15 18.52 -15.28 13.00
C VAL A 15 18.91 -14.46 11.77
N ARG A 16 20.19 -14.35 11.42
CA ARG A 16 20.65 -13.63 10.21
C ARG A 16 20.07 -14.20 8.91
N MET A 17 19.85 -15.50 8.83
CA MET A 17 19.25 -16.15 7.66
C MET A 17 17.75 -15.87 7.51
N ASN A 18 17.05 -15.61 8.62
CA ASN A 18 15.61 -15.37 8.63
C ASN A 18 15.22 -13.89 8.77
N MET A 19 16.18 -13.01 9.05
CA MET A 19 15.92 -11.57 9.13
C MET A 19 15.45 -11.03 7.77
N PRO A 20 14.41 -10.17 7.76
CA PRO A 20 14.02 -9.48 6.54
C PRO A 20 15.18 -8.64 6.03
N ARG A 21 15.49 -8.80 4.75
CA ARG A 21 16.42 -7.93 4.04
C ARG A 21 15.61 -6.83 3.37
N VAL A 22 16.01 -5.59 3.64
CA VAL A 22 15.31 -4.42 3.10
C VAL A 22 16.23 -3.76 2.08
N VAL A 23 15.67 -3.37 0.94
CA VAL A 23 16.38 -2.63 -0.09
C VAL A 23 15.51 -1.45 -0.47
N ILE A 24 16.00 -0.24 -0.23
CA ILE A 24 15.31 0.99 -0.61
C ILE A 24 15.96 1.56 -1.86
N ASP A 25 15.19 1.65 -2.94
CA ASP A 25 15.63 2.17 -4.23
C ASP A 25 14.87 3.46 -4.55
N ASN A 26 15.61 4.57 -4.61
CA ASN A 26 15.06 5.88 -4.95
C ASN A 26 15.34 6.30 -6.41
N GLY A 27 15.94 5.43 -7.23
CA GLY A 27 16.30 5.67 -8.63
C GLY A 27 15.35 5.04 -9.65
N VAL A 28 14.69 3.93 -9.32
CA VAL A 28 13.88 3.13 -10.27
C VAL A 28 12.61 3.83 -10.76
N CYS A 29 11.88 4.51 -9.87
CA CYS A 29 10.66 5.24 -10.21
C CYS A 29 10.90 6.73 -10.07
N PRO A 30 10.43 7.63 -10.96
CA PRO A 30 10.67 9.08 -10.82
C PRO A 30 9.87 9.73 -9.69
N ASN A 31 8.70 9.16 -9.35
CA ASN A 31 7.71 9.81 -8.49
C ASN A 31 7.51 9.11 -7.13
N SER A 32 8.24 8.03 -6.86
CA SER A 32 8.12 7.28 -5.61
C SER A 32 9.43 6.60 -5.24
N THR A 33 9.61 6.39 -3.95
CA THR A 33 10.71 5.60 -3.39
C THR A 33 10.23 4.15 -3.29
N VAL A 34 11.03 3.20 -3.75
CA VAL A 34 10.68 1.78 -3.75
C VAL A 34 11.29 1.12 -2.52
N VAL A 35 10.46 0.60 -1.62
CA VAL A 35 10.88 -0.20 -0.47
C VAL A 35 10.62 -1.66 -0.80
N LYS A 36 11.69 -2.44 -0.91
CA LYS A 36 11.64 -3.88 -1.19
C LYS A 36 12.04 -4.65 0.07
N ILE A 37 11.24 -5.65 0.42
CA ILE A 37 11.43 -6.47 1.61
C ILE A 37 11.45 -7.93 1.16
N ASP A 38 12.61 -8.56 1.31
CA ASP A 38 12.82 -9.98 1.10
C ASP A 38 12.89 -10.66 2.46
N SER A 39 11.98 -11.57 2.79
CA SER A 39 11.99 -12.22 4.10
C SER A 39 11.68 -13.70 4.04
N ALA A 40 12.15 -14.46 5.02
CA ALA A 40 11.56 -15.77 5.29
C ALA A 40 10.08 -15.59 5.62
N ARG A 41 9.26 -16.58 5.31
CA ARG A 41 7.83 -16.49 5.55
C ARG A 41 7.55 -16.45 7.05
N SER A 42 7.08 -15.29 7.49
CA SER A 42 6.41 -15.10 8.77
C SER A 42 4.99 -14.61 8.47
N PRO A 43 3.96 -15.12 9.19
CA PRO A 43 2.58 -14.68 9.00
C PRO A 43 2.38 -13.18 9.31
N TRP A 44 3.32 -12.55 10.02
CA TRP A 44 3.16 -11.18 10.52
C TRP A 44 3.95 -10.12 9.75
N ILE A 45 4.91 -10.51 8.90
CA ILE A 45 5.88 -9.58 8.32
C ILE A 45 5.26 -8.54 7.39
N LEU A 46 4.24 -8.95 6.62
CA LEU A 46 3.48 -8.04 5.74
C LEU A 46 2.75 -6.98 6.58
N LEU A 47 2.08 -7.42 7.64
CA LEU A 47 1.34 -6.53 8.52
C LEU A 47 2.28 -5.56 9.25
N GLU A 48 3.40 -6.06 9.81
CA GLU A 48 4.42 -5.25 10.48
C GLU A 48 5.00 -4.19 9.54
N SER A 49 5.36 -4.59 8.32
CA SER A 49 5.93 -3.69 7.31
C SER A 49 4.94 -2.60 6.91
N VAL A 50 3.69 -2.99 6.61
CA VAL A 50 2.64 -2.03 6.25
C VAL A 50 2.31 -1.11 7.44
N GLN A 51 2.30 -1.64 8.67
CA GLN A 51 2.08 -0.85 9.88
C GLN A 51 3.17 0.21 10.04
N LEU A 52 4.44 -0.17 9.99
CA LEU A 52 5.56 0.76 10.13
C LEU A 52 5.46 1.89 9.09
N LEU A 53 5.31 1.56 7.81
CA LEU A 53 5.18 2.54 6.73
C LEU A 53 3.98 3.48 6.95
N THR A 54 2.89 2.94 7.50
CA THR A 54 1.67 3.68 7.81
C THR A 54 1.84 4.62 9.01
N ASP A 55 2.61 4.22 10.01
CA ASP A 55 2.90 5.03 11.20
C ASP A 55 3.74 6.26 10.87
N MET A 56 4.59 6.15 9.85
CA MET A 56 5.32 7.27 9.24
C MET A 56 4.46 8.12 8.29
N ASN A 57 3.16 7.84 8.17
CA ASN A 57 2.21 8.50 7.27
C ASN A 57 2.64 8.51 5.79
N LEU A 58 3.29 7.43 5.33
CA LEU A 58 3.70 7.28 3.95
C LEU A 58 2.53 6.79 3.07
N TRP A 59 2.43 7.37 1.87
CA TRP A 59 1.44 6.94 0.87
C TRP A 59 1.92 5.70 0.13
N ILE A 60 1.11 4.63 0.16
CA ILE A 60 1.34 3.40 -0.62
C ILE A 60 0.32 3.34 -1.77
N ARG A 61 0.68 3.94 -2.91
CA ARG A 61 -0.21 3.97 -4.10
C ARG A 61 -0.03 2.79 -5.04
N LYS A 62 1.07 2.05 -4.85
CA LYS A 62 1.38 0.88 -5.65
C LYS A 62 2.18 -0.10 -4.79
N ALA A 63 1.78 -1.36 -4.79
CA ALA A 63 2.51 -2.40 -4.09
C ALA A 63 2.31 -3.77 -4.73
N TYR A 64 3.31 -4.63 -4.57
CA TYR A 64 3.29 -6.03 -5.00
C TYR A 64 3.74 -6.90 -3.86
N ILE A 65 2.88 -7.83 -3.45
CA ILE A 65 3.15 -8.80 -2.40
C ILE A 65 3.23 -10.15 -3.06
N SER A 66 4.24 -10.96 -2.74
CA SER A 66 4.37 -12.30 -3.29
C SER A 66 5.05 -13.25 -2.32
N SER A 67 4.42 -14.40 -2.11
CA SER A 67 4.93 -15.51 -1.32
C SER A 67 4.94 -16.78 -2.14
N ASP A 68 6.06 -17.50 -2.15
CA ASP A 68 6.15 -18.85 -2.72
C ASP A 68 5.80 -19.95 -1.69
N GLY A 69 5.40 -19.53 -0.48
CA GLY A 69 5.11 -20.40 0.66
C GLY A 69 6.26 -20.57 1.64
N LYS A 70 7.49 -20.22 1.27
CA LYS A 70 8.69 -20.23 2.14
C LYS A 70 9.35 -18.86 2.25
N TRP A 71 9.35 -18.09 1.16
CA TRP A 71 9.93 -16.76 1.05
C TRP A 71 8.85 -15.76 0.65
N ASN A 72 8.96 -14.56 1.19
CA ASN A 72 8.13 -13.42 0.88
C ASN A 72 8.97 -12.34 0.19
N MET A 73 8.34 -11.66 -0.75
CA MET A 73 8.86 -10.59 -1.58
C MET A 73 7.81 -9.51 -1.64
N ASP A 74 7.99 -8.47 -0.85
CA ASP A 74 7.04 -7.37 -0.72
C ASP A 74 7.68 -6.09 -1.26
N VAL A 75 7.02 -5.44 -2.19
CA VAL A 75 7.50 -4.22 -2.86
C VAL A 75 6.47 -3.12 -2.67
N PHE A 76 6.86 -2.04 -2.01
CA PHE A 76 6.02 -0.87 -1.77
C PHE A 76 6.57 0.34 -2.50
N HIS A 77 5.74 1.01 -3.29
CA HIS A 77 6.06 2.34 -3.80
C HIS A 77 5.51 3.37 -2.83
N VAL A 78 6.41 4.00 -2.08
CA VAL A 78 6.08 4.96 -1.04
C VAL A 78 6.37 6.39 -1.48
N SER A 79 5.58 7.32 -0.95
CA SER A 79 5.76 8.76 -1.13
C SER A 79 5.39 9.48 0.16
N ASP A 80 5.88 10.71 0.33
CA ASP A 80 5.49 11.58 1.44
C ASP A 80 4.03 12.03 1.33
N LEU A 81 3.56 12.83 2.30
CA LEU A 81 2.20 13.38 2.31
C LEU A 81 1.86 14.26 1.09
N ASN A 82 2.88 14.83 0.44
CA ASN A 82 2.75 15.67 -0.74
C ASN A 82 2.80 14.86 -2.05
N GLY A 83 3.02 13.54 -1.97
CA GLY A 83 3.17 12.66 -3.13
C GLY A 83 4.56 12.70 -3.77
N ASN A 84 5.56 13.25 -3.08
CA ASN A 84 6.95 13.27 -3.51
C ASN A 84 7.72 12.06 -3.00
N LYS A 85 8.87 11.81 -3.61
CA LYS A 85 9.85 10.84 -3.12
C LYS A 85 10.36 11.22 -1.74
N LEU A 86 10.77 10.20 -0.99
CA LEU A 86 11.55 10.40 0.22
C LEU A 86 12.93 10.91 -0.18
N THR A 87 13.30 12.07 0.37
CA THR A 87 14.61 12.70 0.15
C THR A 87 15.46 12.70 1.42
N ASP A 88 14.82 12.58 2.58
CA ASP A 88 15.51 12.50 3.88
C ASP A 88 16.17 11.12 4.05
N GLU A 89 17.49 11.10 4.01
CA GLU A 89 18.30 9.90 4.22
C GLU A 89 18.14 9.31 5.61
N ASN A 90 17.85 10.13 6.64
CA ASN A 90 17.62 9.63 8.00
C ASN A 90 16.32 8.84 8.08
N LEU A 91 15.25 9.34 7.45
CA LEU A 91 13.98 8.63 7.34
C LEU A 91 14.16 7.31 6.58
N ILE A 92 14.88 7.33 5.46
CA ILE A 92 15.16 6.13 4.66
C ILE A 92 15.93 5.09 5.49
N ARG A 93 17.02 5.51 6.16
CA ARG A 93 17.80 4.62 7.04
C ARG A 93 16.96 4.10 8.21
N TYR A 94 16.06 4.92 8.75
CA TYR A 94 15.14 4.50 9.80
C TYR A 94 14.15 3.44 9.32
N ILE A 95 13.60 3.57 8.11
CA ILE A 95 12.73 2.55 7.49
C ILE A 95 13.48 1.23 7.36
N GLU A 96 14.67 1.27 6.77
CA GLU A 96 15.52 0.10 6.55
C GLU A 96 15.79 -0.61 7.89
N LYS A 97 16.35 0.12 8.86
CA LYS A 97 16.70 -0.44 10.16
C LYS A 97 15.50 -0.95 10.94
N SER A 98 14.37 -0.23 10.93
CA SER A 98 13.18 -0.61 11.70
C SER A 98 12.53 -1.88 11.17
N ILE A 99 12.55 -2.10 9.85
CA ILE A 99 12.02 -3.33 9.25
C ILE A 99 13.01 -4.49 9.45
N GLU A 100 14.32 -4.27 9.24
CA GLU A 100 15.35 -5.31 9.45
C GLU A 100 15.41 -5.79 10.90
N THR A 101 15.11 -4.90 11.85
CA THR A 101 15.08 -5.20 13.28
C THR A 101 13.68 -5.48 13.81
N SER A 102 12.65 -5.60 12.95
CA SER A 102 11.23 -5.63 13.36
C SER A 102 10.86 -6.77 14.31
N HIS A 103 11.68 -7.84 14.36
CA HIS A 103 11.56 -8.89 15.38
C HIS A 103 11.79 -8.38 16.82
N TYR A 104 12.33 -7.16 16.99
CA TYR A 104 12.71 -6.56 18.27
C TYR A 104 12.30 -5.10 18.45
N THR A 105 11.58 -4.48 17.51
CA THR A 105 11.09 -3.11 17.71
C THR A 105 9.93 -3.12 18.70
N LYS A 106 10.28 -3.06 19.99
CA LYS A 106 9.53 -2.25 20.93
C LYS A 106 9.30 -0.91 20.24
N SER A 107 8.06 -0.61 19.86
CA SER A 107 7.59 0.79 19.85
C SER A 107 8.21 1.47 21.06
N GLU A 108 8.76 2.67 20.92
CA GLU A 108 9.01 3.53 22.09
C GLU A 108 7.72 3.49 22.90
N GLY A 109 7.77 2.73 23.99
CA GLY A 109 6.55 2.29 24.62
C GLY A 109 6.01 3.45 25.41
N TYR A 110 4.69 3.49 25.56
CA TYR A 110 4.04 4.17 26.67
C TYR A 110 4.39 3.44 28.00
N THR A 111 5.69 3.23 28.26
CA THR A 111 6.19 2.61 29.47
C THR A 111 5.88 3.54 30.62
N GLY A 112 5.00 3.11 31.52
CA GLY A 112 4.52 3.92 32.64
C GLY A 112 3.21 4.67 32.39
N LEU A 113 2.43 4.32 31.36
CA LEU A 113 1.04 4.75 31.21
C LEU A 113 0.07 3.57 31.38
N THR A 114 -1.14 3.88 31.82
CA THR A 114 -2.24 2.92 31.90
C THR A 114 -3.08 3.01 30.63
N ALA A 115 -3.32 1.87 29.98
CA ALA A 115 -4.12 1.80 28.75
C ALA A 115 -5.55 1.38 29.04
N LEU A 116 -6.52 2.20 28.64
CA LEU A 116 -7.95 1.92 28.72
C LEU A 116 -8.45 1.54 27.33
N GLU A 117 -9.06 0.38 27.23
CA GLU A 117 -9.67 -0.15 26.01
C GLU A 117 -11.18 -0.28 26.24
N LEU A 118 -11.95 0.43 25.42
CA LEU A 118 -13.40 0.56 25.58
C LEU A 118 -14.11 0.20 24.26
N THR A 119 -15.14 -0.64 24.33
CA THR A 119 -16.08 -0.89 23.22
C THR A 119 -17.53 -0.91 23.71
N GLY A 120 -18.45 -0.48 22.86
CA GLY A 120 -19.88 -0.51 23.15
C GLY A 120 -20.72 0.17 22.08
N THR A 121 -21.97 0.44 22.42
CA THR A 121 -22.91 1.18 21.57
C THR A 121 -22.58 2.67 21.63
N ASP A 122 -22.47 3.31 20.45
CA ASP A 122 -22.23 4.74 20.34
C ASP A 122 -23.52 5.54 20.56
N ARG A 123 -23.37 6.74 21.13
CA ARG A 123 -24.45 7.74 21.25
C ARG A 123 -23.88 9.14 21.29
N VAL A 124 -24.69 10.11 20.86
CA VAL A 124 -24.33 11.52 20.89
C VAL A 124 -23.90 11.94 22.31
N GLY A 125 -22.72 12.55 22.40
CA GLY A 125 -22.15 13.06 23.65
C GLY A 125 -21.40 12.03 24.50
N LEU A 126 -21.34 10.75 24.10
CA LEU A 126 -20.63 9.70 24.85
C LEU A 126 -19.16 10.04 25.09
N LEU A 127 -18.44 10.48 24.05
CA LEU A 127 -17.03 10.85 24.17
C LEU A 127 -16.79 11.99 25.18
N SER A 128 -17.67 12.99 25.21
CA SER A 128 -17.60 14.07 26.20
C SER A 128 -17.75 13.55 27.62
N GLU A 129 -18.67 12.61 27.85
CA GLU A 129 -18.87 12.00 29.18
C GLU A 129 -17.70 11.12 29.61
N VAL A 130 -17.10 10.37 28.68
CA VAL A 130 -15.90 9.57 28.95
C VAL A 130 -14.76 10.48 29.42
N PHE A 131 -14.47 11.57 28.69
CA PHE A 131 -13.40 12.49 29.07
C PHE A 131 -13.73 13.29 30.34
N ALA A 132 -15.00 13.60 30.60
CA ALA A 132 -15.43 14.19 31.86
C ALA A 132 -15.16 13.25 33.05
N VAL A 133 -15.49 11.96 32.93
CA VAL A 133 -15.22 10.96 33.98
C VAL A 133 -13.72 10.83 34.25
N LEU A 134 -12.89 10.83 33.21
CA LEU A 134 -11.43 10.77 33.37
C LEU A 134 -10.89 12.02 34.07
N ALA A 135 -11.36 13.21 33.68
CA ALA A 135 -10.98 14.47 34.33
C ALA A 135 -11.41 14.51 35.80
N ASP A 136 -12.64 14.09 36.13
CA ASP A 136 -13.16 14.02 37.51
C ASP A 136 -12.36 13.05 38.38
N LEU A 137 -11.83 11.98 37.79
CA LEU A 137 -10.98 10.99 38.47
C LEU A 137 -9.49 11.37 38.44
N SER A 138 -9.18 12.63 38.10
CA SER A 138 -7.81 13.17 38.05
C SER A 138 -6.87 12.35 37.17
N CYS A 139 -7.39 11.82 36.06
CA CYS A 139 -6.61 11.12 35.04
C CYS A 139 -6.30 12.08 33.90
N ASP A 140 -5.02 12.31 33.64
CA ASP A 140 -4.58 13.08 32.49
C ASP A 140 -4.49 12.15 31.27
N VAL A 141 -5.16 12.54 30.19
CA VAL A 141 -5.11 11.81 28.92
C VAL A 141 -3.88 12.24 28.16
N VAL A 142 -2.95 11.32 27.94
CA VAL A 142 -1.71 11.57 27.18
C VAL A 142 -1.96 11.36 25.69
N GLU A 143 -2.68 10.29 25.35
CA GLU A 143 -3.03 9.98 23.98
C GLU A 143 -4.34 9.21 23.93
N ALA A 144 -5.19 9.50 22.95
CA ALA A 144 -6.42 8.76 22.76
C ALA A 144 -6.81 8.68 21.28
N LYS A 145 -7.40 7.56 20.88
CA LYS A 145 -8.02 7.39 19.58
C LYS A 145 -9.42 6.81 19.76
N ALA A 146 -10.40 7.44 19.15
CA ALA A 146 -11.79 7.00 19.17
C ALA A 146 -12.33 6.85 17.75
N TRP A 147 -12.91 5.69 17.45
CA TRP A 147 -13.57 5.38 16.18
C TRP A 147 -15.04 5.09 16.45
N THR A 148 -15.94 5.60 15.61
CA THR A 148 -17.34 5.21 15.58
C THR A 148 -17.71 4.66 14.20
N HIS A 149 -18.51 3.59 14.16
CA HIS A 149 -19.02 3.02 12.91
C HIS A 149 -20.28 2.20 13.19
N ASN A 150 -21.31 2.35 12.36
CA ASN A 150 -22.57 1.59 12.46
C ASN A 150 -23.26 1.61 13.85
N GLY A 151 -23.07 2.70 14.61
CA GLY A 151 -23.60 2.83 15.97
C GLY A 151 -22.80 2.08 17.04
N ARG A 152 -21.58 1.64 16.70
CA ARG A 152 -20.59 1.08 17.62
C ARG A 152 -19.45 2.06 17.82
N ILE A 153 -18.81 2.01 18.98
CA ILE A 153 -17.64 2.80 19.31
C ILE A 153 -16.51 1.91 19.82
N ALA A 154 -15.29 2.25 19.44
CA ALA A 154 -14.07 1.71 20.03
C ALA A 154 -13.13 2.85 20.42
N LEU A 155 -12.61 2.80 21.65
CA LEU A 155 -11.67 3.78 22.17
C LEU A 155 -10.44 3.10 22.75
N MET A 156 -9.29 3.69 22.44
CA MET A 156 -8.00 3.38 23.05
C MET A 156 -7.49 4.67 23.71
N ILE A 157 -7.24 4.64 25.02
CA ILE A 157 -6.85 5.83 25.79
C ILE A 157 -5.66 5.49 26.67
N TYR A 158 -4.56 6.21 26.51
CA TYR A 158 -3.44 6.19 27.43
C TYR A 158 -3.56 7.32 28.44
N VAL A 159 -3.61 6.95 29.73
CA VAL A 159 -3.76 7.87 30.85
C VAL A 159 -2.60 7.75 31.82
N LYS A 160 -2.35 8.85 32.54
CA LYS A 160 -1.50 8.89 33.73
C LYS A 160 -2.25 9.53 34.89
N ASP A 161 -1.79 9.27 36.10
CA ASP A 161 -2.25 10.02 37.26
C ASP A 161 -1.78 11.48 37.17
N ARG A 162 -2.70 12.42 37.38
CA ARG A 162 -2.39 13.86 37.37
C ARG A 162 -1.46 14.27 38.51
N ASN A 163 -1.63 13.67 39.69
CA ASN A 163 -0.92 14.11 40.90
C ASN A 163 0.53 13.59 40.94
N SER A 164 0.71 12.30 40.65
CA SER A 164 2.02 11.65 40.65
C SER A 164 2.73 11.68 39.29
N GLY A 165 1.99 11.86 38.19
CA GLY A 165 2.52 11.76 36.83
C GLY A 165 2.87 10.34 36.37
N THR A 166 2.57 9.32 37.19
CA THR A 166 2.89 7.90 36.92
C THR A 166 1.68 7.12 36.43
N SER A 167 1.87 5.83 36.12
CA SER A 167 0.77 4.92 35.83
C SER A 167 -0.14 4.74 37.05
N LEU A 168 -1.38 4.31 36.80
CA LEU A 168 -2.41 4.05 37.80
C LEU A 168 -2.25 2.68 38.49
N ASP A 169 -1.24 1.91 38.10
CA ASP A 169 -1.12 0.47 38.39
C ASP A 169 -0.95 0.16 39.87
N GLY A 170 -0.48 1.13 40.67
CA GLY A 170 -0.32 1.00 42.12
C GLY A 170 -1.63 1.14 42.91
N ASP A 171 -2.73 1.54 42.29
CA ASP A 171 -4.02 1.84 42.94
C ASP A 171 -5.17 1.04 42.29
N SER A 172 -5.28 -0.23 42.69
CA SER A 172 -6.30 -1.16 42.17
C SER A 172 -7.73 -0.67 42.41
N ASP A 173 -7.99 -0.02 43.54
CA ASP A 173 -9.33 0.47 43.89
C ASP A 173 -9.74 1.62 42.96
N ARG A 174 -8.81 2.53 42.67
CA ARG A 174 -9.05 3.61 41.71
C ARG A 174 -9.26 3.07 40.30
N VAL A 175 -8.48 2.08 39.87
CA VAL A 175 -8.66 1.46 38.55
C VAL A 175 -10.03 0.79 38.45
N GLN A 176 -10.43 0.04 39.48
CA GLN A 176 -11.77 -0.57 39.51
C GLN A 176 -12.89 0.47 39.49
N ARG A 177 -12.69 1.63 40.15
CA ARG A 177 -13.63 2.75 40.11
C ARG A 177 -13.72 3.39 38.73
N ILE A 178 -12.60 3.58 38.05
CA ILE A 178 -12.55 4.07 36.66
C ILE A 178 -13.31 3.09 35.76
N GLU A 179 -12.95 1.81 35.82
CA GLU A 179 -13.55 0.76 35.00
C GLU A 179 -15.06 0.67 35.25
N GLY A 180 -15.50 0.70 36.51
CA GLY A 180 -16.91 0.67 36.88
C GLY A 180 -17.71 1.87 36.34
N LYS A 181 -17.17 3.09 36.46
CA LYS A 181 -17.82 4.29 35.93
C LYS A 181 -17.91 4.26 34.39
N LEU A 182 -16.81 3.93 33.71
CA LEU A 182 -16.77 3.89 32.24
C LEU A 182 -17.67 2.77 31.69
N ARG A 183 -17.69 1.61 32.34
CA ARG A 183 -18.60 0.51 31.99
C ARG A 183 -20.06 0.93 32.07
N ASN A 184 -20.43 1.73 33.08
CA ASN A 184 -21.80 2.21 33.22
C ASN A 184 -22.18 3.22 32.14
N LEU A 185 -21.24 4.03 31.62
CA LEU A 185 -21.51 4.93 30.50
C LEU A 185 -21.76 4.18 29.18
N LEU A 186 -21.11 3.03 28.99
CA LEU A 186 -21.15 2.23 27.77
C LEU A 186 -22.32 1.25 27.72
N LYS A 187 -22.93 0.92 28.87
CA LYS A 187 -24.15 0.10 28.95
C LYS A 187 -25.29 0.79 28.22
N ALA A 188 -25.72 0.20 27.11
CA ALA A 188 -26.99 0.52 26.49
C ALA A 188 -28.14 -0.10 27.31
N ASP A 189 -29.31 0.52 27.30
CA ASP A 189 -30.56 0.01 27.88
C ASP A 189 -31.19 -1.10 27.01
N ASP A 190 -30.51 -1.44 25.91
CA ASP A 190 -30.92 -2.40 24.92
C ASP A 190 -30.64 -3.80 25.49
N GLY A 191 -31.68 -4.61 25.71
CA GLY A 191 -31.66 -5.90 26.44
C GLY A 191 -30.67 -7.00 25.99
N TYR A 192 -29.71 -6.72 25.12
CA TYR A 192 -28.54 -7.54 24.80
C TYR A 192 -27.45 -7.35 25.87
N LYS A 193 -27.52 -8.15 26.93
CA LYS A 193 -26.71 -8.05 28.16
C LYS A 193 -25.18 -8.21 28.02
N ASN A 194 -24.58 -8.41 26.83
CA ASN A 194 -23.20 -8.93 26.73
C ASN A 194 -22.19 -8.16 25.83
N ASP A 195 -22.55 -7.06 25.16
CA ASP A 195 -21.66 -6.48 24.14
C ASP A 195 -20.75 -5.33 24.61
N THR A 196 -20.91 -4.82 25.83
CA THR A 196 -20.08 -3.71 26.32
C THR A 196 -18.82 -4.23 27.00
N ARG A 197 -17.64 -3.88 26.49
CA ARG A 197 -16.36 -4.29 27.06
C ARG A 197 -15.55 -3.07 27.48
N THR A 198 -15.21 -3.05 28.76
CA THR A 198 -14.24 -2.13 29.34
C THR A 198 -13.12 -3.00 29.88
N CYS A 199 -11.89 -2.79 29.42
CA CYS A 199 -10.73 -3.44 29.98
C CYS A 199 -9.59 -2.45 30.17
N VAL A 200 -8.88 -2.62 31.28
CA VAL A 200 -7.68 -1.87 31.61
C VAL A 200 -6.48 -2.79 31.41
N SER A 201 -5.47 -2.30 30.72
CA SER A 201 -4.22 -3.02 30.52
C SER A 201 -3.03 -2.15 30.91
N TYR A 202 -2.02 -2.81 31.47
CA TYR A 202 -0.82 -2.16 31.98
C TYR A 202 0.37 -2.54 31.11
N GLY A 203 1.17 -1.56 30.70
CA GLY A 203 2.45 -1.82 30.05
C GLY A 203 2.39 -2.60 28.73
N GLY A 204 1.41 -2.31 27.88
CA GLY A 204 1.26 -2.95 26.57
C GLY A 204 1.81 -2.12 25.41
N ASN A 205 2.72 -2.69 24.63
CA ASN A 205 3.18 -2.15 23.34
C ASN A 205 2.19 -2.51 22.21
N ASN A 206 0.93 -2.14 22.40
CA ASN A 206 -0.12 -2.42 21.43
C ASN A 206 -0.23 -1.25 20.46
N HIS A 207 -0.01 -1.50 19.17
CA HIS A 207 -0.25 -0.50 18.14
C HIS A 207 -1.73 -0.09 18.15
N MET A 208 -2.04 1.16 18.54
CA MET A 208 -3.42 1.59 18.83
C MET A 208 -4.38 1.39 17.68
N GLU A 209 -3.97 1.70 16.44
CA GLU A 209 -4.87 1.58 15.30
C GLU A 209 -5.16 0.11 14.97
N ARG A 210 -4.15 -0.75 15.11
CA ARG A 210 -4.33 -2.21 15.00
C ARG A 210 -5.28 -2.70 16.09
N ARG A 211 -5.13 -2.19 17.31
CA ARG A 211 -5.96 -2.57 18.45
C ARG A 211 -7.42 -2.13 18.27
N LEU A 212 -7.64 -0.90 17.82
CA LEU A 212 -8.97 -0.38 17.48
C LEU A 212 -9.65 -1.21 16.37
N HIS A 213 -8.89 -1.64 15.37
CA HIS A 213 -9.38 -2.52 14.32
C HIS A 213 -9.93 -3.84 14.89
N GLN A 214 -9.15 -4.49 15.77
CA GLN A 214 -9.57 -5.71 16.46
C GLN A 214 -10.79 -5.48 17.35
N ARG A 215 -10.83 -4.34 18.06
CA ARG A 215 -11.94 -3.97 18.93
C ARG A 215 -13.24 -3.78 18.16
N MET A 216 -13.23 -3.04 17.06
CA MET A 216 -14.39 -2.89 16.17
C MET A 216 -14.86 -4.23 15.59
N PHE A 217 -13.92 -5.05 15.11
CA PHE A 217 -14.25 -6.38 14.57
C PHE A 217 -14.89 -7.31 15.62
N MET A 218 -14.33 -7.37 16.84
CA MET A 218 -14.90 -8.16 17.94
C MET A 218 -16.30 -7.70 18.36
N ASP A 219 -16.58 -6.42 18.13
CA ASP A 219 -17.83 -5.74 18.45
C ASP A 219 -18.86 -5.77 17.31
N ARG A 220 -18.50 -6.45 16.20
CA ARG A 220 -19.39 -6.75 15.06
C ARG A 220 -19.98 -5.52 14.37
N ASP A 221 -19.20 -4.45 14.31
CA ASP A 221 -19.58 -3.21 13.61
C ASP A 221 -19.94 -3.43 12.12
N TYR A 222 -19.46 -4.52 11.51
CA TYR A 222 -19.72 -4.90 10.12
C TYR A 222 -21.13 -5.49 9.84
N GLU A 223 -21.96 -5.75 10.86
CA GLU A 223 -23.25 -6.45 10.67
C GLU A 223 -24.42 -5.56 10.16
N LYS A 224 -24.27 -4.23 10.09
CA LYS A 224 -25.35 -3.29 9.71
C LYS A 224 -25.37 -2.96 8.20
N LYS A 225 -26.54 -2.62 7.65
CA LYS A 225 -26.78 -2.44 6.20
C LYS A 225 -26.05 -1.23 5.63
N PHE A 226 -25.39 -1.45 4.50
CA PHE A 226 -24.67 -0.47 3.69
C PHE A 226 -25.60 0.45 2.92
N ASP A 227 -25.17 1.70 2.75
CA ASP A 227 -25.75 2.66 1.82
C ASP A 227 -25.12 2.40 0.43
N TYR A 228 -25.88 1.74 -0.45
CA TYR A 228 -25.36 1.10 -1.68
C TYR A 228 -24.64 2.05 -2.64
N GLU A 229 -24.87 3.36 -2.56
CA GLU A 229 -24.32 4.33 -3.51
C GLU A 229 -22.87 4.77 -3.20
N THR A 230 -22.39 4.62 -1.96
CA THR A 230 -21.06 5.14 -1.55
C THR A 230 -20.10 4.10 -0.97
N SER A 231 -20.55 2.86 -0.79
CA SER A 231 -19.73 1.80 -0.21
C SER A 231 -18.63 1.31 -1.16
N PRO A 232 -17.49 0.87 -0.60
CA PRO A 232 -16.42 0.27 -1.37
C PRO A 232 -16.90 -1.03 -2.03
N ILE A 233 -16.52 -1.23 -3.29
CA ILE A 233 -16.87 -2.42 -4.06
C ILE A 233 -15.90 -3.52 -3.66
N VAL A 234 -16.43 -4.60 -3.08
CA VAL A 234 -15.64 -5.77 -2.69
C VAL A 234 -16.25 -7.00 -3.35
N SER A 235 -15.41 -7.78 -4.03
CA SER A 235 -15.82 -9.07 -4.58
C SER A 235 -14.83 -10.17 -4.20
N VAL A 236 -15.37 -11.34 -3.90
CA VAL A 236 -14.59 -12.53 -3.52
C VAL A 236 -14.94 -13.64 -4.49
N GLN A 237 -13.92 -14.22 -5.12
CA GLN A 237 -14.04 -15.28 -6.11
C GLN A 237 -13.09 -16.43 -5.76
N ASN A 238 -13.53 -17.67 -5.89
CA ASN A 238 -12.67 -18.84 -5.66
C ASN A 238 -11.97 -19.26 -6.95
N LEU A 239 -10.71 -19.67 -6.83
CA LEU A 239 -9.92 -20.29 -7.90
C LEU A 239 -9.58 -21.74 -7.52
N PRO A 240 -10.49 -22.71 -7.74
CA PRO A 240 -10.33 -24.09 -7.27
C PRO A 240 -9.05 -24.74 -7.79
N LYS A 241 -8.67 -24.45 -9.05
CA LYS A 241 -7.46 -25.01 -9.69
C LYS A 241 -6.16 -24.57 -9.03
N ARG A 242 -6.15 -23.46 -8.29
CA ARG A 242 -4.97 -22.92 -7.61
C ARG A 242 -5.08 -22.95 -6.08
N GLY A 243 -6.24 -23.35 -5.54
CA GLY A 243 -6.48 -23.40 -4.11
C GLY A 243 -6.50 -22.04 -3.41
N TYR A 244 -6.82 -20.95 -4.11
CA TYR A 244 -6.88 -19.60 -3.55
C TYR A 244 -8.28 -19.00 -3.70
N SER A 245 -8.59 -18.02 -2.85
CA SER A 245 -9.65 -17.05 -3.08
C SER A 245 -9.03 -15.71 -3.49
N VAL A 246 -9.62 -15.07 -4.48
CA VAL A 246 -9.25 -13.74 -4.96
C VAL A 246 -10.23 -12.73 -4.37
N VAL A 247 -9.70 -11.79 -3.61
CA VAL A 247 -10.43 -10.64 -3.07
C VAL A 247 -10.06 -9.43 -3.89
N ASN A 248 -11.04 -8.84 -4.58
CA ASN A 248 -10.89 -7.60 -5.33
C ASN A 248 -11.60 -6.48 -4.60
N LEU A 249 -10.89 -5.37 -4.37
CA LEU A 249 -11.42 -4.15 -3.78
C LEU A 249 -11.25 -2.97 -4.73
N GLN A 250 -12.30 -2.17 -4.85
CA GLN A 250 -12.28 -0.88 -5.53
C GLN A 250 -12.92 0.17 -4.64
N CYS A 251 -12.15 1.21 -4.31
CA CYS A 251 -12.61 2.29 -3.42
C CYS A 251 -11.80 3.58 -3.66
N LYS A 252 -12.21 4.68 -2.99
CA LYS A 252 -11.42 5.91 -2.99
C LYS A 252 -10.10 5.69 -2.24
N ASP A 253 -8.99 6.07 -2.86
CA ASP A 253 -7.67 5.92 -2.27
C ASP A 253 -7.49 6.88 -1.09
N ARG A 254 -6.75 6.41 -0.08
CA ARG A 254 -6.43 7.17 1.12
C ARG A 254 -5.23 6.56 1.83
N LEU A 255 -4.60 7.38 2.68
CA LEU A 255 -3.63 6.88 3.64
C LEU A 255 -4.21 5.72 4.45
N LYS A 256 -3.33 4.78 4.80
CA LYS A 256 -3.63 3.60 5.62
C LYS A 256 -4.62 2.60 4.99
N LEU A 257 -5.01 2.76 3.72
CA LEU A 257 -5.95 1.84 3.06
C LEU A 257 -5.42 0.39 3.04
N LEU A 258 -4.16 0.20 2.61
CA LEU A 258 -3.53 -1.12 2.61
C LEU A 258 -3.43 -1.70 4.02
N PHE A 259 -3.13 -0.87 5.02
CA PHE A 259 -3.07 -1.29 6.42
C PHE A 259 -4.42 -1.82 6.92
N ASP A 260 -5.52 -1.10 6.67
CA ASP A 260 -6.85 -1.52 7.13
C ASP A 260 -7.29 -2.83 6.45
N VAL A 261 -7.00 -3.00 5.16
CA VAL A 261 -7.32 -4.23 4.42
C VAL A 261 -6.49 -5.42 4.92
N VAL A 262 -5.17 -5.27 5.03
CA VAL A 262 -4.30 -6.33 5.55
C VAL A 262 -4.69 -6.67 6.99
N CYS A 263 -5.00 -5.66 7.82
CA CYS A 263 -5.48 -5.89 9.17
C CYS A 263 -6.72 -6.78 9.21
N THR A 264 -7.70 -6.49 8.36
CA THR A 264 -8.95 -7.26 8.27
C THR A 264 -8.70 -8.68 7.85
N LEU A 265 -7.91 -8.89 6.79
CA LEU A 265 -7.57 -10.22 6.32
C LEU A 265 -6.87 -11.03 7.43
N THR A 266 -5.90 -10.43 8.11
CA THR A 266 -5.19 -11.08 9.21
C THR A 266 -6.10 -11.38 10.41
N ASP A 267 -6.98 -10.45 10.81
CA ASP A 267 -7.91 -10.65 11.93
C ASP A 267 -8.96 -11.74 11.65
N MET A 268 -9.33 -11.89 10.38
CA MET A 268 -10.17 -12.99 9.89
C MET A 268 -9.38 -14.27 9.59
N ALA A 269 -8.11 -14.35 10.01
CA ALA A 269 -7.22 -15.48 9.83
C ALA A 269 -6.96 -15.88 8.36
N TYR A 270 -7.05 -14.93 7.43
CA TYR A 270 -6.59 -15.10 6.05
C TYR A 270 -5.12 -14.74 5.92
N ILE A 271 -4.41 -15.56 5.15
CA ILE A 271 -3.01 -15.39 4.78
C ILE A 271 -2.96 -14.90 3.34
N VAL A 272 -2.28 -13.76 3.13
CA VAL A 272 -2.03 -13.20 1.80
C VAL A 272 -0.82 -13.91 1.17
N PHE A 273 -1.02 -14.51 -0.01
CA PHE A 273 0.05 -15.11 -0.80
C PHE A 273 0.53 -14.18 -1.91
N HIS A 274 -0.40 -13.54 -2.61
CA HIS A 274 -0.06 -12.55 -3.61
C HIS A 274 -0.99 -11.35 -3.44
N ALA A 275 -0.48 -10.15 -3.70
CA ALA A 275 -1.32 -8.98 -3.83
C ALA A 275 -0.77 -8.01 -4.86
N ALA A 276 -1.68 -7.33 -5.55
CA ALA A 276 -1.36 -6.24 -6.46
C ALA A 276 -2.22 -5.03 -6.09
N ILE A 277 -1.57 -3.93 -5.75
CA ILE A 277 -2.20 -2.67 -5.39
C ILE A 277 -1.82 -1.64 -6.43
N ARG A 278 -2.81 -0.93 -6.97
CA ARG A 278 -2.61 0.24 -7.83
C ARG A 278 -3.63 1.32 -7.52
N THR A 279 -3.19 2.56 -7.56
CA THR A 279 -4.05 3.73 -7.58
C THR A 279 -4.04 4.37 -8.96
N VAL A 280 -5.23 4.66 -9.50
CA VAL A 280 -5.43 5.44 -10.72
C VAL A 280 -6.33 6.63 -10.38
N GLY A 281 -5.81 7.84 -10.52
CA GLY A 281 -6.52 9.04 -10.05
C GLY A 281 -6.75 9.00 -8.55
N GLU A 282 -8.01 9.10 -8.13
CA GLU A 282 -8.45 8.96 -6.74
C GLU A 282 -8.95 7.56 -6.40
N THR A 283 -8.90 6.60 -7.33
CA THR A 283 -9.44 5.25 -7.12
C THR A 283 -8.33 4.23 -6.92
N ALA A 284 -8.39 3.50 -5.82
CA ALA A 284 -7.51 2.38 -5.52
C ALA A 284 -8.16 1.06 -5.96
N PHE A 285 -7.35 0.20 -6.58
CA PHE A 285 -7.68 -1.18 -6.95
C PHE A 285 -6.71 -2.10 -6.23
N LEU A 286 -7.24 -2.99 -5.39
CA LEU A 286 -6.45 -3.95 -4.65
C LEU A 286 -6.95 -5.36 -4.96
N GLU A 287 -6.06 -6.21 -5.46
CA GLU A 287 -6.32 -7.63 -5.70
C GLU A 287 -5.47 -8.46 -4.73
N PHE A 288 -6.09 -9.32 -3.93
CA PHE A 288 -5.42 -10.21 -2.99
C PHE A 288 -5.75 -11.67 -3.29
N TYR A 289 -4.72 -12.51 -3.32
CA TYR A 289 -4.83 -13.97 -3.36
C TYR A 289 -4.62 -14.49 -1.96
N VAL A 290 -5.69 -14.98 -1.35
CA VAL A 290 -5.72 -15.40 0.05
C VAL A 290 -6.08 -16.87 0.19
N ARG A 291 -5.64 -17.44 1.31
CA ARG A 291 -6.15 -18.69 1.87
C ARG A 291 -6.43 -18.48 3.34
N HIS A 292 -7.47 -19.13 3.85
CA HIS A 292 -7.69 -19.14 5.28
C HIS A 292 -6.57 -19.95 5.97
N SER A 293 -6.33 -19.69 7.25
CA SER A 293 -5.26 -20.31 8.04
C SER A 293 -5.37 -21.84 8.15
N ASP A 294 -6.56 -22.39 7.92
CA ASP A 294 -6.83 -23.83 7.78
C ASP A 294 -6.32 -24.42 6.45
N GLY A 295 -5.83 -23.57 5.55
CA GLY A 295 -5.29 -23.94 4.24
C GLY A 295 -6.31 -23.92 3.11
N ASN A 296 -7.60 -23.71 3.40
CA ASN A 296 -8.67 -23.74 2.40
C ASN A 296 -8.92 -22.36 1.79
N PRO A 297 -9.43 -22.29 0.55
CA PRO A 297 -10.08 -21.08 0.06
C PRO A 297 -11.39 -20.85 0.85
N VAL A 298 -11.94 -19.63 0.74
CA VAL A 298 -13.26 -19.28 1.27
C VAL A 298 -14.29 -20.33 0.84
N ASN A 299 -14.87 -21.06 1.78
CA ASN A 299 -15.54 -22.33 1.50
C ASN A 299 -17.07 -22.22 1.50
N SER A 300 -17.63 -21.14 2.06
CA SER A 300 -19.06 -20.98 2.26
C SER A 300 -19.54 -19.56 1.96
N GLU A 301 -20.79 -19.41 1.50
CA GLU A 301 -21.38 -18.09 1.27
C GLU A 301 -21.49 -17.22 2.53
N PRO A 302 -21.79 -17.75 3.73
CA PRO A 302 -21.76 -16.94 4.96
C PRO A 302 -20.36 -16.42 5.29
N GLU A 303 -19.32 -17.24 5.13
CA GLU A 303 -17.92 -16.80 5.31
C GLU A 303 -17.55 -15.72 4.28
N ARG A 304 -17.91 -15.95 3.01
CA ARG A 304 -17.71 -15.00 1.91
C ARG A 304 -18.39 -13.66 2.20
N GLN A 305 -19.65 -13.69 2.60
CA GLN A 305 -20.41 -12.48 2.91
C GLN A 305 -19.81 -11.76 4.13
N ARG A 306 -19.40 -12.49 5.16
CA ARG A 306 -18.74 -11.91 6.33
C ARG A 306 -17.42 -11.23 5.95
N LEU A 307 -16.60 -11.85 5.10
CA LEU A 307 -15.36 -11.26 4.60
C LEU A 307 -15.61 -9.97 3.85
N ILE A 308 -16.61 -9.95 2.95
CA ILE A 308 -17.03 -8.74 2.23
C ILE A 308 -17.42 -7.64 3.22
N GLN A 309 -18.30 -7.94 4.17
CA GLN A 309 -18.78 -6.97 5.16
C GLN A 309 -17.66 -6.40 6.02
N CYS A 310 -16.75 -7.26 6.49
CA CYS A 310 -15.62 -6.83 7.32
C CYS A 310 -14.67 -5.90 6.57
N LEU A 311 -14.39 -6.19 5.29
CA LEU A 311 -13.55 -5.35 4.45
C LEU A 311 -14.22 -4.01 4.13
N GLN A 312 -15.53 -4.00 3.86
CA GLN A 312 -16.28 -2.77 3.64
C GLN A 312 -16.27 -1.90 4.90
N ALA A 313 -16.62 -2.47 6.06
CA ALA A 313 -16.58 -1.76 7.34
C ALA A 313 -15.18 -1.20 7.65
N ALA A 314 -14.12 -2.00 7.46
CA ALA A 314 -12.75 -1.55 7.70
C ALA A 314 -12.33 -0.34 6.86
N ILE A 315 -12.76 -0.30 5.59
CA ILE A 315 -12.51 0.84 4.71
C ILE A 315 -13.32 2.07 5.17
N GLU A 316 -14.60 1.86 5.49
CA GLU A 316 -15.56 2.91 5.82
C GLU A 316 -15.30 3.59 7.17
N ARG A 317 -14.74 2.87 8.16
CA ARG A 317 -14.35 3.43 9.48
C ARG A 317 -13.50 4.70 9.39
N ARG A 318 -12.73 4.87 8.30
CA ARG A 318 -11.88 6.05 8.09
C ARG A 318 -12.41 7.04 7.06
N THR A 319 -13.51 6.73 6.37
CA THR A 319 -14.20 7.65 5.45
C THR A 319 -15.31 8.40 6.17
N VAL A 320 -14.98 8.96 7.34
CA VAL A 320 -15.94 9.66 8.19
C VAL A 320 -16.44 10.90 7.45
N LYS A 321 -17.75 10.97 7.22
CA LYS A 321 -18.44 12.19 6.78
C LYS A 321 -18.36 13.19 7.94
N GLY A 322 -17.93 14.43 7.71
CA GLY A 322 -17.84 15.43 8.77
C GLY A 322 -16.78 16.50 8.53
N VAL A 323 -16.84 17.54 9.36
CA VAL A 323 -15.88 18.65 9.38
C VAL A 323 -14.68 18.25 10.24
N ARG A 324 -13.46 18.52 9.75
CA ARG A 324 -12.23 18.22 10.49
C ARG A 324 -11.78 19.46 11.26
N LEU A 325 -11.77 19.36 12.58
CA LEU A 325 -11.32 20.40 13.49
C LEU A 325 -9.97 20.00 14.09
N GLU A 326 -8.97 20.87 13.99
CA GLU A 326 -7.67 20.69 14.64
C GLU A 326 -7.49 21.72 15.75
N LEU A 327 -7.38 21.25 16.99
CA LEU A 327 -7.01 22.05 18.16
C LEU A 327 -5.50 21.97 18.37
N CYS A 328 -4.85 23.12 18.49
CA CYS A 328 -3.45 23.21 18.93
C CYS A 328 -3.31 24.33 19.95
N THR A 329 -3.19 23.98 21.23
CA THR A 329 -3.10 24.94 22.33
C THR A 329 -2.28 24.37 23.49
N VAL A 330 -1.92 25.21 24.47
CA VAL A 330 -1.23 24.75 25.68
C VAL A 330 -2.17 23.86 26.47
N ASP A 331 -1.70 22.66 26.81
CA ASP A 331 -2.51 21.71 27.56
C ASP A 331 -2.71 22.19 29.00
N ARG A 332 -3.91 21.98 29.50
CA ARG A 332 -4.27 22.27 30.89
C ARG A 332 -5.25 21.22 31.40
N PRO A 333 -5.25 20.95 32.71
CA PRO A 333 -6.15 19.96 33.26
C PRO A 333 -7.62 20.27 32.95
N GLY A 334 -8.33 19.28 32.40
CA GLY A 334 -9.73 19.40 32.00
C GLY A 334 -9.98 20.02 30.62
N LEU A 335 -8.94 20.46 29.88
CA LEU A 335 -9.09 21.05 28.54
C LEU A 335 -9.88 20.14 27.59
N LEU A 336 -9.50 18.86 27.51
CA LEU A 336 -10.16 17.90 26.64
C LEU A 336 -11.64 17.68 27.01
N ALA A 337 -11.95 17.62 28.31
CA ALA A 337 -13.32 17.48 28.78
C ALA A 337 -14.16 18.73 28.46
N GLU A 338 -13.57 19.92 28.59
CA GLU A 338 -14.21 21.19 28.24
C GLU A 338 -14.47 21.33 26.74
N VAL A 339 -13.46 21.08 25.89
CA VAL A 339 -13.60 21.16 24.43
C VAL A 339 -14.67 20.18 23.93
N THR A 340 -14.62 18.92 24.37
CA THR A 340 -15.62 17.92 23.95
C THR A 340 -17.01 18.22 24.50
N ARG A 341 -17.10 18.86 25.67
CA ARG A 341 -18.36 19.39 26.21
C ARG A 341 -18.92 20.53 25.35
N ILE A 342 -18.09 21.49 24.94
CA ILE A 342 -18.51 22.58 24.04
C ILE A 342 -19.05 22.00 22.73
N LEU A 343 -18.37 21.02 22.13
CA LEU A 343 -18.85 20.35 20.92
C LEU A 343 -20.25 19.73 21.14
N ARG A 344 -20.41 18.98 22.23
CA ARG A 344 -21.70 18.36 22.60
C ARG A 344 -22.80 19.40 22.83
N GLU A 345 -22.53 20.47 23.58
CA GLU A 345 -23.52 21.51 23.91
C GLU A 345 -23.99 22.30 22.68
N ASN A 346 -23.17 22.38 21.63
CA ASN A 346 -23.54 22.95 20.34
C ASN A 346 -24.13 21.89 19.38
N GLY A 347 -24.58 20.74 19.89
CA GLY A 347 -25.26 19.71 19.10
C GLY A 347 -24.36 18.91 18.14
N SER A 348 -23.03 19.01 18.31
CA SER A 348 -22.07 18.27 17.49
C SER A 348 -21.80 16.89 18.07
N ASN A 349 -21.75 15.88 17.19
CA ASN A 349 -21.28 14.55 17.50
C ASN A 349 -19.82 14.37 17.03
N ILE A 350 -19.03 13.61 17.77
CA ILE A 350 -17.63 13.31 17.43
C ILE A 350 -17.57 11.90 16.86
N ALA A 351 -17.44 11.77 15.54
CA ALA A 351 -17.38 10.47 14.87
C ALA A 351 -15.97 9.85 14.89
N ARG A 352 -14.94 10.70 15.00
CA ARG A 352 -13.55 10.26 15.22
C ARG A 352 -12.77 11.30 16.00
N ALA A 353 -11.92 10.84 16.89
CA ALA A 353 -11.00 11.69 17.64
C ALA A 353 -9.59 11.10 17.65
N GLU A 354 -8.59 11.96 17.48
CA GLU A 354 -7.18 11.66 17.69
C GLU A 354 -6.63 12.72 18.63
N ILE A 355 -6.30 12.32 19.85
CA ILE A 355 -5.91 13.19 20.96
C ILE A 355 -4.45 12.91 21.25
N SER A 356 -3.64 13.95 21.36
CA SER A 356 -2.25 13.81 21.79
C SER A 356 -1.82 15.01 22.60
N THR A 357 -1.14 14.77 23.71
CA THR A 357 -0.45 15.80 24.48
C THR A 357 1.04 15.49 24.46
N LYS A 358 1.83 16.42 23.90
CA LYS A 358 3.29 16.31 23.86
C LYS A 358 3.92 17.65 24.21
N ASP A 359 4.93 17.61 25.09
CA ASP A 359 5.67 18.80 25.53
C ASP A 359 4.78 19.93 26.09
N GLY A 360 3.69 19.54 26.78
CA GLY A 360 2.72 20.48 27.34
C GLY A 360 1.78 21.13 26.31
N ILE A 361 1.80 20.67 25.06
CA ILE A 361 0.92 21.15 23.98
C ILE A 361 -0.09 20.06 23.65
N ALA A 362 -1.37 20.41 23.71
CA ALA A 362 -2.47 19.58 23.23
C ALA A 362 -2.61 19.74 21.72
N LYS A 363 -2.56 18.63 20.99
CA LYS A 363 -2.79 18.51 19.55
C LYS A 363 -3.89 17.49 19.32
N ASN A 364 -5.11 17.99 19.12
CA ASN A 364 -6.30 17.15 19.02
C ASN A 364 -6.96 17.35 17.66
N VAL A 365 -7.35 16.25 17.02
CA VAL A 365 -8.08 16.25 15.75
C VAL A 365 -9.44 15.61 15.99
N PHE A 366 -10.50 16.33 15.66
CA PHE A 366 -11.88 15.85 15.76
C PHE A 366 -12.53 15.84 14.38
N TYR A 367 -13.22 14.76 14.06
CA TYR A 367 -14.14 14.70 12.92
C TYR A 367 -15.55 14.79 13.47
N VAL A 368 -16.19 15.91 13.18
CA VAL A 368 -17.48 16.26 13.79
C VAL A 368 -18.62 16.25 12.77
N THR A 369 -19.77 15.76 13.21
CA THR A 369 -21.04 15.73 12.47
C THR A 369 -22.14 16.36 13.31
N ASP A 370 -23.30 16.62 12.72
CA ASP A 370 -24.50 16.86 13.52
C ASP A 370 -24.91 15.59 14.29
N ALA A 371 -25.94 15.71 15.14
CA ALA A 371 -26.50 14.58 15.90
C ALA A 371 -27.07 13.45 15.02
N ASN A 372 -27.35 13.72 13.73
CA ASN A 372 -27.90 12.78 12.77
C ASN A 372 -26.83 12.16 11.84
N GLY A 373 -25.56 12.57 11.96
CA GLY A 373 -24.45 12.10 11.12
C GLY A 373 -24.21 12.90 9.83
N ASN A 374 -24.84 14.06 9.66
CA ASN A 374 -24.66 14.95 8.52
C ASN A 374 -23.59 16.02 8.78
N LEU A 375 -23.30 16.83 7.75
CA LEU A 375 -22.41 17.98 7.86
C LEU A 375 -23.01 19.03 8.80
N ILE A 376 -22.16 19.63 9.62
CA ILE A 376 -22.52 20.70 10.56
C ILE A 376 -22.62 22.02 9.80
N ASP A 377 -23.61 22.83 10.17
CA ASP A 377 -23.73 24.21 9.67
C ASP A 377 -22.47 25.03 10.01
N PRO A 378 -21.86 25.71 9.02
CA PRO A 378 -20.74 26.62 9.25
C PRO A 378 -20.96 27.62 10.39
N GLU A 379 -22.17 28.12 10.61
CA GLU A 379 -22.46 29.06 11.71
C GLU A 379 -22.23 28.43 13.10
N VAL A 380 -22.59 27.15 13.25
CA VAL A 380 -22.34 26.39 14.49
C VAL A 380 -20.86 26.17 14.69
N ILE A 381 -20.10 25.90 13.62
CA ILE A 381 -18.65 25.76 13.68
C ILE A 381 -17.99 27.06 14.14
N GLU A 382 -18.41 28.22 13.61
CA GLU A 382 -17.86 29.50 14.05
C GLU A 382 -18.19 29.79 15.52
N SER A 383 -19.41 29.50 16.00
CA SER A 383 -19.77 29.60 17.43
C SER A 383 -18.89 28.71 18.33
N ILE A 384 -18.56 27.50 17.87
CA ILE A 384 -17.64 26.60 18.58
C ILE A 384 -16.23 27.21 18.64
N ARG A 385 -15.75 27.80 17.54
CA ARG A 385 -14.43 28.44 17.47
C ARG A 385 -14.35 29.69 18.35
N GLU A 386 -15.42 30.47 18.43
CA GLU A 386 -15.49 31.63 19.33
C GLU A 386 -15.39 31.21 20.81
N LYS A 387 -16.06 30.11 21.18
CA LYS A 387 -16.04 29.60 22.57
C LYS A 387 -14.70 28.99 22.97
N ILE A 388 -14.03 28.27 22.07
CA ILE A 388 -12.74 27.60 22.35
C ILE A 388 -11.57 28.55 22.17
N GLY A 389 -11.60 29.36 21.12
CA GLY A 389 -10.50 30.22 20.69
C GLY A 389 -10.28 30.08 19.18
N ILE A 390 -10.48 31.17 18.44
CA ILE A 390 -10.39 31.21 16.96
C ILE A 390 -9.00 30.82 16.45
N ASN A 391 -7.96 31.17 17.21
CA ASN A 391 -6.56 30.87 16.89
C ASN A 391 -6.14 29.45 17.30
N ASP A 392 -6.85 28.86 18.26
CA ASP A 392 -6.52 27.56 18.84
C ASP A 392 -7.19 26.42 18.07
N LEU A 393 -8.39 26.67 17.53
CA LEU A 393 -9.19 25.70 16.77
C LEU A 393 -9.28 26.08 15.30
N SER A 394 -8.58 25.32 14.46
CA SER A 394 -8.61 25.50 13.00
C SER A 394 -9.57 24.52 12.34
N VAL A 395 -10.31 25.01 11.35
CA VAL A 395 -11.17 24.20 10.49
C VAL A 395 -10.35 23.80 9.28
N LYS A 396 -10.24 22.50 9.05
CA LYS A 396 -9.73 21.96 7.79
C LYS A 396 -10.95 21.42 7.05
N GLU A 397 -11.30 22.02 5.92
CA GLU A 397 -12.26 21.41 5.01
C GLU A 397 -11.78 19.98 4.70
N GLN A 398 -12.71 19.05 4.44
CA GLN A 398 -12.33 17.74 3.90
C GLN A 398 -11.45 18.02 2.70
N PHE A 399 -10.14 17.74 2.78
CA PHE A 399 -9.23 17.91 1.68
C PHE A 399 -9.87 17.33 0.42
N PRO A 400 -10.31 18.14 -0.57
CA PRO A 400 -10.17 17.67 -1.93
C PRO A 400 -8.65 17.59 -2.08
N ILE A 401 -8.12 16.47 -2.53
CA ILE A 401 -6.71 16.41 -2.95
C ILE A 401 -6.62 17.21 -4.25
N SER A 402 -6.80 18.52 -4.16
CA SER A 402 -6.65 19.50 -5.23
C SER A 402 -5.19 19.93 -5.29
N CYS A 403 -4.30 18.94 -5.31
CA CYS A 403 -2.95 19.12 -5.85
C CYS A 403 -2.87 18.36 -7.17
N ARG A 404 -3.65 18.77 -8.19
CA ARG A 404 -3.30 18.42 -9.59
C ARG A 404 -4.00 19.14 -10.75
N GLU A 405 -4.91 20.09 -10.56
CA GLU A 405 -5.56 20.70 -11.73
C GLU A 405 -4.77 21.80 -12.47
N LYS A 406 -3.58 22.21 -12.00
CA LYS A 406 -2.77 23.25 -12.67
C LYS A 406 -1.66 22.73 -13.60
N VAL A 407 -1.48 21.42 -13.72
CA VAL A 407 -0.49 20.84 -14.67
C VAL A 407 -1.16 20.19 -15.89
N GLU A 408 -2.41 19.72 -15.77
CA GLU A 408 -3.11 19.06 -16.89
C GLU A 408 -3.97 20.01 -17.74
N LYS A 409 -4.36 21.19 -17.23
CA LYS A 409 -5.12 22.19 -18.00
C LYS A 409 -4.28 23.02 -19.00
N LYS A 410 -2.98 22.75 -19.16
CA LYS A 410 -2.12 23.37 -20.19
C LYS A 410 -1.90 22.53 -21.45
N GLN A 411 -2.54 21.36 -21.58
CA GLN A 411 -2.41 20.51 -22.78
C GLN A 411 -3.70 20.39 -23.61
N GLN A 412 -4.76 21.12 -23.26
CA GLN A 412 -6.01 21.13 -24.03
C GLN A 412 -6.48 22.56 -24.27
N GLN A 413 -5.74 23.30 -25.11
CA GLN A 413 -6.26 24.49 -25.81
C GLN A 413 -5.26 24.85 -26.92
N GLU A 414 -5.40 24.22 -28.09
CA GLU A 414 -4.96 24.82 -29.34
C GLU A 414 -6.09 25.69 -29.89
N PRO A 415 -5.87 26.97 -30.21
CA PRO A 415 -6.68 27.69 -31.17
C PRO A 415 -6.09 27.52 -32.57
N GLN A 416 -6.93 27.11 -33.51
CA GLN A 416 -6.69 27.23 -34.94
C GLN A 416 -6.54 28.72 -35.31
N ASN A 417 -5.44 29.11 -35.97
CA ASN A 417 -5.45 29.81 -37.27
C ASN A 417 -4.09 30.39 -37.71
N HIS A 418 -3.72 29.97 -38.93
CA HIS A 418 -2.96 30.58 -40.03
C HIS A 418 -1.72 31.49 -39.84
N GLN A 419 -0.72 31.13 -40.66
CA GLN A 419 0.58 31.76 -40.95
C GLN A 419 0.50 33.19 -41.52
N GLY A 420 1.55 34.00 -41.30
CA GLY A 420 1.79 35.22 -42.09
C GLY A 420 2.95 36.14 -41.69
N HIS A 421 4.18 35.63 -41.63
CA HIS A 421 5.48 36.29 -41.89
C HIS A 421 5.93 37.61 -41.19
N ASN A 422 7.12 37.46 -40.58
CA ASN A 422 8.30 38.35 -40.50
C ASN A 422 8.37 39.52 -39.50
N GLY A 423 9.16 39.26 -38.44
CA GLY A 423 10.21 40.18 -37.97
C GLY A 423 10.08 40.66 -36.52
N GLY A 424 10.60 39.91 -35.55
CA GLY A 424 10.75 40.39 -34.16
C GLY A 424 11.33 39.32 -33.24
N GLY A 425 12.39 39.65 -32.50
CA GLY A 425 13.15 38.70 -31.67
C GLY A 425 12.32 38.04 -30.56
N THR A 426 12.48 36.74 -30.36
CA THR A 426 12.00 36.02 -29.17
C THR A 426 12.73 34.68 -29.03
N VAL A 427 13.39 34.52 -27.88
CA VAL A 427 13.63 33.27 -27.12
C VAL A 427 14.22 32.07 -27.90
N LEU A 428 15.54 31.92 -27.79
CA LEU A 428 16.20 30.61 -27.82
C LEU A 428 15.79 29.82 -26.57
N VAL A 429 14.91 28.81 -26.70
CA VAL A 429 14.93 27.66 -25.79
C VAL A 429 15.61 26.52 -26.52
N SER A 430 16.83 26.26 -26.05
CA SER A 430 17.76 25.23 -26.48
C SER A 430 17.12 23.85 -26.62
N LEU A 431 17.55 23.16 -27.67
CA LEU A 431 17.46 21.71 -27.82
C LEU A 431 17.79 20.99 -26.51
N GLY A 432 16.91 20.05 -26.15
CA GLY A 432 17.07 19.18 -24.99
C GLY A 432 15.98 18.13 -24.87
N SER A 433 15.40 17.68 -26.00
CA SER A 433 14.55 16.48 -26.01
C SER A 433 15.46 15.25 -25.86
N LEU A 434 15.81 14.91 -24.63
CA LEU A 434 16.51 13.67 -24.31
C LEU A 434 15.51 12.51 -24.40
N VAL A 435 15.46 11.96 -25.60
CA VAL A 435 14.91 10.67 -26.00
C VAL A 435 15.49 9.57 -25.08
N MET A 436 14.68 9.00 -24.19
CA MET A 436 14.99 7.72 -23.54
C MET A 436 14.66 6.57 -24.50
N ARG A 437 15.60 6.23 -25.38
CA ARG A 437 15.55 5.03 -26.24
C ARG A 437 15.96 3.82 -25.40
N ASN A 438 15.00 3.02 -24.92
CA ASN A 438 15.28 1.69 -24.38
C ASN A 438 15.53 0.73 -25.55
N LEU A 439 16.77 0.23 -25.68
CA LEU A 439 17.22 -0.70 -26.70
C LEU A 439 17.07 -2.16 -26.19
N TYR A 440 16.60 -3.08 -27.03
CA TYR A 440 16.42 -4.50 -26.67
C TYR A 440 16.99 -5.42 -27.74
N GLN A 441 17.76 -6.43 -27.39
CA GLN A 441 18.29 -7.38 -28.37
C GLN A 441 17.75 -8.79 -28.08
N LEU A 442 17.32 -9.50 -29.12
CA LEU A 442 16.57 -10.76 -29.07
C LEU A 442 17.19 -11.80 -29.99
N ASP A 443 17.53 -12.99 -29.48
CA ASP A 443 18.04 -14.12 -30.28
C ASP A 443 17.44 -15.46 -29.83
N GLY A 444 17.35 -16.40 -30.78
CA GLY A 444 16.91 -17.77 -30.55
C GLY A 444 17.98 -18.77 -31.01
N SER A 445 18.44 -19.65 -30.13
CA SER A 445 19.46 -20.64 -30.47
C SER A 445 18.83 -21.99 -30.81
N TRP A 446 18.97 -22.41 -32.07
CA TRP A 446 18.42 -23.67 -32.62
C TRP A 446 19.51 -24.53 -33.27
N ILE A 447 19.46 -25.85 -33.06
CA ILE A 447 20.44 -26.81 -33.61
C ILE A 447 19.76 -27.97 -34.34
N SER A 448 18.62 -28.49 -33.85
CA SER A 448 17.90 -29.63 -34.43
C SER A 448 16.44 -29.67 -33.95
N PRO A 449 15.49 -30.17 -34.76
CA PRO A 449 14.07 -30.30 -34.36
C PRO A 449 13.82 -31.38 -33.31
N LYS A 450 14.82 -32.19 -32.94
CA LYS A 450 14.72 -33.23 -31.89
C LYS A 450 15.24 -32.77 -30.53
N GLU A 451 15.83 -31.58 -30.43
CA GLU A 451 16.42 -31.05 -29.20
C GLU A 451 15.66 -29.82 -28.71
N LYS A 452 15.69 -29.58 -27.39
CA LYS A 452 15.14 -28.36 -26.79
C LYS A 452 15.79 -27.10 -27.39
N ALA A 453 14.98 -26.07 -27.63
CA ALA A 453 15.46 -24.79 -28.14
C ALA A 453 15.77 -23.82 -26.98
N GLY A 454 16.75 -22.94 -27.19
CA GLY A 454 17.13 -21.92 -26.21
C GLY A 454 16.53 -20.56 -26.58
N ILE A 455 15.90 -19.92 -25.60
CA ILE A 455 15.38 -18.55 -25.73
C ILE A 455 16.20 -17.63 -24.84
N GLY A 456 16.62 -16.48 -25.39
CA GLY A 456 17.39 -15.47 -24.67
C GLY A 456 17.01 -14.06 -25.09
N TRP A 457 16.88 -13.16 -24.12
CA TRP A 457 16.65 -11.73 -24.37
C TRP A 457 17.39 -10.88 -23.35
N ALA A 458 17.78 -9.68 -23.76
CA ALA A 458 18.45 -8.71 -22.90
C ALA A 458 17.84 -7.30 -23.07
N LEU A 459 17.64 -6.61 -21.95
CA LEU A 459 17.20 -5.23 -21.87
C LEU A 459 18.38 -4.31 -21.53
N TYR A 460 18.47 -3.19 -22.22
CA TYR A 460 19.51 -2.19 -22.01
C TYR A 460 18.94 -0.84 -21.59
N ASN A 461 19.71 -0.11 -20.78
CA ASN A 461 19.41 1.29 -20.48
C ASN A 461 19.87 2.21 -21.63
N GLY A 462 19.62 3.52 -21.51
CA GLY A 462 20.06 4.53 -22.49
C GLY A 462 21.58 4.63 -22.67
N GLU A 463 22.37 4.06 -21.76
CA GLU A 463 23.85 3.97 -21.84
C GLU A 463 24.34 2.65 -22.47
N ALA A 464 23.43 1.85 -23.05
CA ALA A 464 23.72 0.51 -23.61
C ALA A 464 24.28 -0.51 -22.60
N LYS A 465 24.01 -0.34 -21.30
CA LYS A 465 24.31 -1.33 -20.25
C LYS A 465 23.14 -2.28 -20.04
N THR A 466 23.42 -3.57 -19.94
CA THR A 466 22.41 -4.61 -19.69
C THR A 466 21.83 -4.46 -18.29
N ILE A 467 20.52 -4.28 -18.18
CA ILE A 467 19.77 -4.17 -16.92
C ILE A 467 19.21 -5.53 -16.52
N LEU A 468 18.62 -6.23 -17.51
CA LEU A 468 17.88 -7.46 -17.33
C LEU A 468 18.25 -8.46 -18.43
N GLU A 469 18.35 -9.73 -18.06
CA GLU A 469 18.47 -10.84 -19.00
C GLU A 469 17.40 -11.88 -18.67
N GLY A 470 16.72 -12.39 -19.69
CA GLY A 470 15.81 -13.52 -19.55
C GLY A 470 16.31 -14.72 -20.35
N LYS A 471 16.22 -15.91 -19.77
CA LYS A 471 16.54 -17.17 -20.45
C LYS A 471 15.60 -18.31 -20.09
N ALA A 472 15.41 -19.20 -21.04
CA ALA A 472 14.70 -20.47 -20.84
C ALA A 472 15.15 -21.53 -21.85
N ALA A 473 15.02 -22.79 -21.47
CA ALA A 473 14.92 -23.90 -22.41
C ALA A 473 13.44 -24.19 -22.68
N ILE A 474 13.07 -24.25 -23.96
CA ILE A 474 11.72 -24.63 -24.39
C ILE A 474 11.73 -26.00 -25.04
N GLU A 475 10.57 -26.65 -25.05
CA GLU A 475 10.39 -27.94 -25.72
C GLU A 475 10.78 -27.86 -27.21
N PRO A 476 11.18 -28.98 -27.83
CA PRO A 476 11.67 -28.99 -29.21
C PRO A 476 10.66 -28.35 -30.17
N ILE A 477 11.17 -27.42 -30.98
CA ILE A 477 10.38 -26.68 -31.97
C ILE A 477 10.99 -26.84 -33.36
N ASN A 478 10.12 -26.86 -34.37
CA ASN A 478 10.46 -27.28 -35.72
C ASN A 478 11.11 -26.18 -36.58
N SER A 479 11.25 -24.95 -36.08
CA SER A 479 11.81 -23.83 -36.85
C SER A 479 12.55 -22.82 -35.96
N PRO A 480 13.73 -22.32 -36.39
CA PRO A 480 14.41 -21.20 -35.74
C PRO A 480 13.56 -19.93 -35.66
N LEU A 481 12.70 -19.68 -36.66
CA LEU A 481 11.82 -18.52 -36.67
C LEU A 481 10.79 -18.56 -35.53
N ILE A 482 10.28 -19.76 -35.20
CA ILE A 482 9.37 -19.96 -34.06
C ILE A 482 10.09 -19.71 -32.73
N ALA A 483 11.37 -20.08 -32.65
CA ALA A 483 12.21 -19.82 -31.46
C ALA A 483 12.36 -18.32 -31.21
N GLU A 484 12.68 -17.56 -32.27
CA GLU A 484 12.80 -16.10 -32.19
C GLU A 484 11.46 -15.42 -31.89
N ALA A 485 10.36 -15.89 -32.48
CA ALA A 485 9.03 -15.35 -32.21
C ALA A 485 8.61 -15.58 -30.75
N GLU A 486 8.84 -16.77 -30.20
CA GLU A 486 8.53 -17.05 -28.79
C GLU A 486 9.45 -16.27 -27.84
N ALA A 487 10.72 -16.08 -28.21
CA ALA A 487 11.64 -15.22 -27.46
C ALA A 487 11.12 -13.78 -27.35
N LEU A 488 10.69 -13.21 -28.49
CA LEU A 488 10.10 -11.88 -28.56
C LEU A 488 8.81 -11.80 -27.73
N ARG A 489 7.92 -12.79 -27.86
CA ARG A 489 6.66 -12.84 -27.11
C ARG A 489 6.87 -12.86 -25.60
N LEU A 490 7.79 -13.68 -25.11
CA LEU A 490 8.13 -13.75 -23.68
C LEU A 490 8.76 -12.44 -23.17
N ALA A 491 9.65 -11.84 -23.96
CA ALA A 491 10.23 -10.54 -23.64
C ALA A 491 9.14 -9.45 -23.55
N MET A 492 8.20 -9.40 -24.49
CA MET A 492 7.07 -8.46 -24.48
C MET A 492 6.16 -8.65 -23.28
N ILE A 493 5.81 -9.89 -22.95
CA ILE A 493 5.01 -10.21 -21.75
C ILE A 493 5.75 -9.72 -20.51
N GLN A 494 7.06 -9.95 -20.44
CA GLN A 494 7.87 -9.48 -19.31
C GLN A 494 7.92 -7.95 -19.24
N MET A 495 8.06 -7.25 -20.37
CA MET A 495 8.06 -5.79 -20.40
C MET A 495 6.72 -5.19 -19.98
N ARG A 496 5.60 -5.84 -20.34
CA ARG A 496 4.27 -5.45 -19.83
C ARG A 496 4.16 -5.71 -18.32
N LYS A 497 4.62 -6.86 -17.82
CA LYS A 497 4.65 -7.16 -16.38
C LYS A 497 5.50 -6.15 -15.59
N LEU A 498 6.58 -5.66 -16.18
CA LEU A 498 7.48 -4.66 -15.62
C LEU A 498 7.04 -3.21 -15.92
N VAL A 499 5.94 -3.02 -16.66
CA VAL A 499 5.34 -1.72 -17.00
C VAL A 499 6.31 -0.79 -17.76
N TYR A 500 7.09 -1.36 -18.68
CA TYR A 500 7.82 -0.56 -19.67
C TYR A 500 6.83 -0.13 -20.76
N ASN A 501 6.42 1.14 -20.71
CA ASN A 501 5.39 1.69 -21.62
C ASN A 501 5.92 2.02 -23.01
N SER A 502 7.23 2.21 -23.19
CA SER A 502 7.83 2.40 -24.51
C SER A 502 9.14 1.65 -24.64
N VAL A 503 9.18 0.78 -25.67
CA VAL A 503 10.21 -0.24 -25.85
C VAL A 503 10.46 -0.43 -27.33
N THR A 504 11.73 -0.49 -27.75
CA THR A 504 12.10 -0.91 -29.11
C THR A 504 12.77 -2.28 -29.08
N PHE A 505 12.08 -3.29 -29.60
CA PHE A 505 12.57 -4.66 -29.74
C PHE A 505 13.43 -4.81 -30.99
N TYR A 506 14.67 -5.29 -30.82
CA TYR A 506 15.57 -5.59 -31.92
C TYR A 506 15.87 -7.08 -32.02
N GLY A 507 15.93 -7.62 -33.24
CA GLY A 507 16.34 -9.00 -33.47
C GLY A 507 16.80 -9.27 -34.91
N GLY A 508 17.22 -10.52 -35.15
CA GLY A 508 17.93 -10.93 -36.35
C GLY A 508 17.05 -11.29 -37.56
N SER A 509 15.83 -11.80 -37.34
CA SER A 509 14.95 -12.22 -38.43
C SER A 509 14.29 -11.06 -39.18
N SER A 510 14.65 -10.84 -40.45
CA SER A 510 13.90 -9.90 -41.30
C SER A 510 12.43 -10.25 -41.42
N GLU A 511 12.12 -11.55 -41.51
CA GLU A 511 10.74 -11.99 -41.70
C GLU A 511 9.86 -11.60 -40.52
N LEU A 512 10.38 -11.66 -39.29
CA LEU A 512 9.65 -11.32 -38.07
C LEU A 512 9.51 -9.80 -37.89
N TYR A 513 10.63 -9.07 -37.85
CA TYR A 513 10.63 -7.65 -37.46
C TYR A 513 10.12 -6.74 -38.58
N ASP A 514 10.42 -7.04 -39.85
CA ASP A 514 9.94 -6.22 -40.97
C ASP A 514 8.42 -6.39 -41.17
N THR A 515 7.88 -7.57 -40.86
CA THR A 515 6.44 -7.85 -40.96
C THR A 515 5.65 -7.23 -39.80
N LEU A 516 6.17 -7.28 -38.57
CA LEU A 516 5.54 -6.63 -37.41
C LEU A 516 5.54 -5.10 -37.55
N SER A 517 6.65 -4.52 -38.00
CA SER A 517 6.78 -3.08 -38.23
C SER A 517 5.77 -2.57 -39.28
N ARG A 518 5.63 -3.31 -40.39
CA ARG A 518 4.65 -2.97 -41.44
C ARG A 518 3.20 -3.12 -40.96
N ASN A 519 2.88 -4.18 -40.22
CA ASN A 519 1.51 -4.41 -39.71
C ASN A 519 1.04 -3.32 -38.75
N LEU A 520 1.91 -2.87 -37.82
CA LEU A 520 1.56 -1.84 -36.85
C LEU A 520 1.37 -0.46 -37.50
N SER A 521 2.09 -0.19 -38.60
CA SER A 521 1.93 1.05 -39.37
C SER A 521 0.66 1.11 -40.23
N LEU A 522 0.12 -0.04 -40.67
CA LEU A 522 -0.98 -0.13 -41.64
C LEU A 522 -2.32 -0.60 -41.02
N GLY A 523 -2.34 -1.01 -39.75
CA GLY A 523 -3.58 -1.39 -39.03
C GLY A 523 -4.32 -2.62 -39.57
N CYS A 524 -3.73 -3.38 -40.49
CA CYS A 524 -4.39 -4.47 -41.21
C CYS A 524 -4.05 -5.86 -40.64
N ASN A 525 -5.05 -6.68 -40.28
CA ASN A 525 -4.85 -8.05 -39.76
C ASN A 525 -4.54 -9.09 -40.86
N ASN A 526 -4.82 -8.79 -42.13
CA ASN A 526 -4.79 -9.76 -43.22
C ASN A 526 -3.39 -10.19 -43.67
N ILE A 527 -2.33 -9.46 -43.27
CA ILE A 527 -0.93 -9.74 -43.67
C ILE A 527 -0.32 -10.90 -42.85
N LEU A 528 -0.90 -11.24 -41.69
CA LEU A 528 -0.35 -12.25 -40.77
C LEU A 528 -0.62 -13.70 -41.19
N LYS A 529 -1.56 -13.93 -42.13
CA LYS A 529 -1.95 -15.28 -42.61
C LYS A 529 -0.95 -15.95 -43.55
N GLY A 530 0.03 -15.22 -44.08
CA GLY A 530 1.08 -15.74 -44.97
C GLY A 530 2.44 -16.04 -44.32
N SER A 531 2.55 -15.87 -42.99
CA SER A 531 3.78 -16.12 -42.22
C SER A 531 4.00 -17.62 -41.97
N GLN A 532 5.26 -18.04 -41.83
CA GLN A 532 5.58 -19.41 -41.39
C GLN A 532 5.24 -19.69 -39.90
N CYS A 533 4.86 -18.67 -39.10
CA CYS A 533 4.44 -18.81 -37.70
C CYS A 533 3.22 -17.91 -37.34
N PRO A 534 2.07 -18.08 -38.01
CA PRO A 534 0.96 -17.13 -37.97
C PRO A 534 0.35 -16.95 -36.57
N THR A 535 0.29 -18.01 -35.76
CA THR A 535 -0.23 -17.96 -34.38
C THR A 535 0.63 -17.10 -33.46
N TYR A 536 1.96 -17.24 -33.52
CA TYR A 536 2.87 -16.42 -32.71
C TYR A 536 2.84 -14.95 -33.14
N MET A 537 2.71 -14.71 -34.45
CA MET A 537 2.60 -13.37 -35.03
C MET A 537 1.33 -12.63 -34.59
N GLU A 538 0.20 -13.34 -34.52
CA GLU A 538 -1.06 -12.80 -34.03
C GLU A 538 -0.99 -12.48 -32.52
N ASP A 539 -0.45 -13.39 -31.72
CA ASP A 539 -0.21 -13.17 -30.28
C ASP A 539 0.66 -11.94 -30.02
N ILE A 540 1.78 -11.81 -30.75
CA ILE A 540 2.70 -10.66 -30.65
C ILE A 540 2.00 -9.36 -31.07
N ALA A 541 1.20 -9.40 -32.14
CA ALA A 541 0.45 -8.23 -32.59
C ALA A 541 -0.61 -7.78 -31.57
N ILE A 542 -1.29 -8.73 -30.88
CA ILE A 542 -2.21 -8.43 -29.78
C ILE A 542 -1.45 -7.82 -28.60
N LEU A 543 -0.28 -8.37 -28.25
CA LEU A 543 0.57 -7.85 -27.18
C LEU A 543 1.09 -6.43 -27.47
N ALA A 544 1.30 -6.10 -28.74
CA ALA A 544 1.71 -4.77 -29.18
C ALA A 544 0.55 -3.75 -29.22
N ARG A 545 -0.72 -4.17 -29.13
CA ARG A 545 -1.88 -3.27 -29.15
C ARG A 545 -2.23 -2.77 -27.74
N GLY A 546 -2.57 -1.48 -27.66
CA GLY A 546 -3.09 -0.81 -26.46
C GLY A 546 -2.72 0.68 -26.43
N LYS A 547 -3.59 1.55 -25.91
CA LYS A 547 -3.31 3.00 -25.79
C LYS A 547 -2.21 3.32 -24.76
N GLU A 548 -1.86 2.35 -23.92
CA GLU A 548 -0.92 2.50 -22.79
C GLU A 548 0.52 2.07 -23.11
N TYR A 549 0.76 1.37 -24.23
CA TYR A 549 2.07 0.81 -24.58
C TYR A 549 2.45 1.16 -26.02
N ASN A 550 3.70 1.58 -26.23
CA ASN A 550 4.26 1.97 -27.52
C ASN A 550 5.49 1.10 -27.84
N PHE A 551 5.24 -0.05 -28.46
CA PHE A 551 6.27 -1.03 -28.83
C PHE A 551 6.68 -0.88 -30.29
N HIS A 552 7.98 -0.73 -30.51
CA HIS A 552 8.59 -0.64 -31.83
C HIS A 552 9.43 -1.88 -32.09
N PHE A 553 9.57 -2.25 -33.37
CA PHE A 553 10.30 -3.43 -33.80
C PHE A 553 11.33 -3.00 -34.83
N GLN A 554 12.58 -3.43 -34.70
CA GLN A 554 13.64 -3.05 -35.64
C GLN A 554 14.64 -4.18 -35.88
N LYS A 555 14.92 -4.46 -37.14
CA LYS A 555 15.92 -5.46 -37.52
C LYS A 555 17.34 -4.98 -37.20
N ILE A 556 18.18 -5.88 -36.69
CA ILE A 556 19.63 -5.67 -36.52
C ILE A 556 20.45 -6.76 -37.20
N LYS A 557 21.72 -6.45 -37.52
CA LYS A 557 22.66 -7.46 -37.99
C LYS A 557 22.97 -8.43 -36.85
N ARG A 558 23.12 -9.73 -37.17
CA ARG A 558 23.41 -10.78 -36.19
C ARG A 558 24.68 -10.52 -35.37
N SER A 559 25.68 -9.87 -35.98
CA SER A 559 26.91 -9.43 -35.29
C SER A 559 26.66 -8.47 -34.12
N CYS A 560 25.50 -7.82 -34.06
CA CYS A 560 25.15 -6.88 -33.01
C CYS A 560 24.40 -7.55 -31.85
N ASN A 561 23.94 -8.80 -31.97
CA ASN A 561 23.02 -9.48 -31.06
C ASN A 561 23.69 -10.49 -30.11
N VAL A 562 24.96 -10.25 -29.79
CA VAL A 562 25.86 -11.26 -29.18
C VAL A 562 25.42 -11.70 -27.78
N ILE A 563 24.83 -10.79 -27.00
CA ILE A 563 24.42 -11.08 -25.62
C ILE A 563 23.17 -11.97 -25.59
N ALA A 564 22.16 -11.65 -26.40
CA ALA A 564 20.94 -12.46 -26.46
C ALA A 564 21.22 -13.88 -27.00
N ASP A 565 22.11 -14.02 -28.00
CA ASP A 565 22.58 -15.32 -28.51
C ASP A 565 23.29 -16.14 -27.42
N LYS A 566 24.19 -15.49 -26.66
CA LYS A 566 24.88 -16.13 -25.54
C LYS A 566 23.89 -16.60 -24.47
N VAL A 567 22.94 -15.74 -24.08
CA VAL A 567 21.93 -16.02 -23.06
C VAL A 567 21.00 -17.16 -23.50
N ALA A 568 20.62 -17.20 -24.78
CA ALA A 568 19.82 -18.27 -25.36
C ALA A 568 20.55 -19.63 -25.33
N LYS A 569 21.83 -19.65 -25.72
CA LYS A 569 22.69 -20.85 -25.66
C LYS A 569 22.86 -21.35 -24.23
N GLU A 570 23.09 -20.44 -23.28
CA GLU A 570 23.18 -20.80 -21.86
C GLU A 570 21.88 -21.40 -21.32
N GLY A 571 20.72 -20.82 -21.68
CA GLY A 571 19.40 -21.32 -21.29
C GLY A 571 19.18 -22.76 -21.78
N LYS A 572 19.54 -23.03 -23.04
CA LYS A 572 19.49 -24.37 -23.64
C LYS A 572 20.40 -25.36 -22.92
N ILE A 573 21.69 -25.04 -22.77
CA ILE A 573 22.71 -25.96 -22.21
C ILE A 573 22.35 -26.35 -20.77
N LYS A 574 21.85 -25.38 -19.98
CA LYS A 574 21.51 -25.60 -18.58
C LYS A 574 20.08 -26.13 -18.37
N ASN A 575 19.33 -26.40 -19.44
CA ASN A 575 17.91 -26.80 -19.40
C ASN A 575 17.09 -25.94 -18.40
N SER A 576 17.30 -24.63 -18.44
CA SER A 576 16.76 -23.72 -17.43
C SER A 576 15.26 -23.52 -17.56
N THR A 577 14.55 -23.48 -16.43
CA THR A 577 13.19 -22.90 -16.39
C THR A 577 13.26 -21.41 -16.76
N TYR A 578 12.11 -20.76 -17.01
CA TYR A 578 12.09 -19.34 -17.37
C TYR A 578 12.61 -18.49 -16.21
N ILE A 579 13.83 -17.98 -16.36
CA ILE A 579 14.56 -17.22 -15.35
C ILE A 579 14.84 -15.82 -15.90
N VAL A 580 14.50 -14.81 -15.10
CA VAL A 580 14.84 -13.40 -15.35
C VAL A 580 15.84 -12.95 -14.30
N THR A 581 16.99 -12.46 -14.72
CA THR A 581 18.10 -12.06 -13.85
C THR A 581 18.38 -10.57 -14.02
N TRP A 582 18.43 -9.84 -12.90
CA TRP A 582 18.93 -8.47 -12.87
C TRP A 582 20.45 -8.47 -12.86
N LYS A 583 21.07 -7.67 -13.73
CA LYS A 583 22.52 -7.44 -13.68
C LYS A 583 22.79 -6.32 -12.70
N THR A 584 23.31 -6.67 -11.53
CA THR A 584 23.81 -5.70 -10.56
C THR A 584 24.98 -4.97 -11.19
N THR A 585 24.88 -3.66 -11.35
CA THR A 585 26.05 -2.82 -11.58
C THR A 585 26.83 -2.81 -10.27
N ILE A 586 27.75 -3.75 -10.10
CA ILE A 586 28.76 -3.66 -9.04
C ILE A 586 29.62 -2.45 -9.44
N CYS A 587 29.40 -1.30 -8.81
CA CYS A 587 30.44 -0.28 -8.73
C CYS A 587 31.57 -0.90 -7.91
N ASN A 588 32.52 -1.56 -8.58
CA ASN A 588 33.82 -1.85 -7.99
C ASN A 588 34.52 -0.50 -7.79
N SER A 589 34.28 0.15 -6.65
CA SER A 589 35.27 1.06 -6.08
C SER A 589 36.26 0.19 -5.30
N SER A 590 37.28 -0.30 -6.00
CA SER A 590 38.46 -0.93 -5.41
C SER A 590 39.69 -0.20 -5.95
N SER A 591 40.20 0.73 -5.13
CA SER A 591 41.61 1.15 -5.00
C SER A 591 42.50 1.26 -6.25
N VAL A 592 42.90 2.49 -6.61
CA VAL A 592 44.18 3.17 -6.28
C VAL A 592 44.12 4.59 -6.84
#